data_AF-A0A349DMS3-F1
#
_entry.id   AF-A0A349DMS3-F1
#
_cell.length_a   1.000
_cell.length_b   1.000
_cell.length_c   1.000
_cell.angle_alpha   90.00
_cell.angle_beta   90.00
_cell.angle_gamma   90.00
#
_symmetry.space_group_name_H-M   'P 1'
#
loop_
_entity.id
_entity.type
_entity.pdbx_description
1 polymer ?
#
loop_
_entity_poly.entity_id
_entity_poly.type
_entity_poly.pdbx_seq_one_letter_code
_entity_poly.pdbx_strand_id
1 'polypeptide(L)'
;MNQILLVVSTGVLGIFLGAQICEGALLVPYWKSLPAQDFFKLHKTYGKKIHQFFAPLTIAATFVPLIAAGYGLYTQPNKAGITVGMALFCLLFFATYFLY
;
A
#
# COMPACT_ATOMS: atom_id res chain seq x y z
N MET A 1 -9.31 -20.49 -3.67
CA MET A 1 -9.03 -19.26 -2.90
C MET A 1 -9.92 -19.25 -1.68
N ASN A 2 -9.33 -19.31 -0.49
CA ASN A 2 -10.07 -19.22 0.76
C ASN A 2 -10.73 -17.83 0.86
N GLN A 3 -12.02 -17.76 1.18
CA GLN A 3 -12.78 -16.49 1.25
C GLN A 3 -12.16 -15.51 2.25
N ILE A 4 -11.66 -16.02 3.37
CA ILE A 4 -10.96 -15.24 4.40
C ILE A 4 -9.74 -14.54 3.80
N LEU A 5 -8.92 -15.25 3.02
CA LEU A 5 -7.70 -14.72 2.43
C LEU A 5 -8.00 -13.60 1.42
N LEU A 6 -9.09 -13.74 0.67
CA LEU A 6 -9.54 -12.73 -0.28
C LEU A 6 -10.06 -11.48 0.42
N VAL A 7 -10.87 -11.64 1.48
CA VAL A 7 -11.38 -10.51 2.29
C VAL A 7 -10.23 -9.77 2.96
N VAL A 8 -9.28 -10.48 3.57
CA VAL A 8 -8.10 -9.88 4.21
C VAL A 8 -7.24 -9.14 3.19
N SER A 9 -6.95 -9.74 2.03
CA SER A 9 -6.17 -9.09 0.97
C SER A 9 -6.85 -7.82 0.47
N THR A 10 -8.17 -7.88 0.21
CA THR A 10 -8.95 -6.73 -0.25
C THR A 10 -9.01 -5.63 0.80
N GLY A 11 -9.20 -5.99 2.07
CA GLY A 11 -9.22 -5.04 3.19
C GLY A 11 -7.89 -4.31 3.35
N VAL A 12 -6.76 -5.04 3.33
CA VAL A 12 -5.42 -4.44 3.43
C VAL A 12 -5.15 -3.53 2.24
N LEU A 13 -5.45 -3.98 1.01
CA LEU A 13 -5.30 -3.15 -0.20
C LEU A 13 -6.18 -1.90 -0.17
N GLY A 14 -7.42 -2.00 0.32
CA GLY A 14 -8.33 -0.87 0.46
C GLY A 14 -7.84 0.18 1.46
N ILE A 15 -7.37 -0.26 2.63
CA ILE A 15 -6.77 0.63 3.64
C ILE A 15 -5.52 1.30 3.07
N PHE A 16 -4.66 0.54 2.38
CA PHE A 16 -3.45 1.05 1.76
C PHE A 16 -3.75 2.10 0.68
N LEU A 17 -4.69 1.82 -0.23
CA LEU A 17 -5.11 2.77 -1.27
C LEU A 17 -5.67 4.05 -0.65
N GLY A 18 -6.53 3.94 0.37
CA GLY A 18 -7.07 5.10 1.08
C GLY A 18 -5.99 5.93 1.76
N ALA A 19 -4.99 5.28 2.36
CA ALA A 19 -3.85 5.95 2.97
C ALA A 19 -3.00 6.70 1.94
N GLN A 20 -2.74 6.10 0.78
CA GLN A 20 -1.99 6.73 -0.31
C GLN A 20 -2.74 7.94 -0.91
N ILE A 21 -4.06 7.84 -1.08
CA ILE A 21 -4.89 8.98 -1.50
C ILE A 21 -4.85 10.11 -0.47
N CYS A 22 -4.97 9.79 0.82
CA CYS A 22 -4.86 10.77 1.90
C CYS A 22 -3.49 11.47 1.88
N GLU A 23 -2.41 10.71 1.70
CA GLU A 23 -1.06 11.26 1.59
C GLU A 23 -0.94 12.21 0.39
N GLY A 24 -1.29 11.75 -0.81
CA GLY A 24 -1.13 12.52 -2.04
C GLY A 24 -2.07 13.72 -2.17
N ALA A 25 -3.31 13.61 -1.68
CA ALA A 25 -4.35 14.64 -1.86
C ALA A 25 -4.52 15.58 -0.66
N LEU A 26 -4.15 15.17 0.56
CA LEU A 26 -4.31 16.00 1.76
C LEU A 26 -2.96 16.38 2.36
N LEU A 27 -2.10 15.41 2.69
CA LEU A 27 -0.86 15.67 3.41
C LEU A 27 0.16 16.43 2.54
N VAL A 28 0.44 15.95 1.33
CA VAL A 28 1.43 16.57 0.44
C VAL A 28 1.05 18.01 0.05
N PRO A 29 -0.20 18.32 -0.35
CA PRO A 29 -0.60 19.70 -0.61
C PRO A 29 -0.51 20.59 0.62
N TYR A 30 -0.89 20.07 1.79
CA TYR A 30 -0.76 20.79 3.06
C TYR A 30 0.70 21.11 3.36
N TRP A 31 1.61 20.13 3.26
CA TRP A 31 3.04 20.35 3.47
C TRP A 31 3.64 21.38 2.51
N LYS A 32 3.22 21.38 1.24
CA LYS A 32 3.65 22.36 0.23
C LYS A 32 3.12 23.77 0.52
N SER A 33 2.00 23.89 1.23
CA SER A 33 1.43 25.21 1.60
C SER A 33 2.12 25.85 2.81
N LEU A 34 2.89 25.09 3.59
CA LEU A 34 3.53 25.58 4.81
C LEU A 34 4.84 26.35 4.51
N PRO A 35 5.15 27.39 5.31
CA PRO A 35 6.51 27.93 5.37
C PRO A 35 7.52 26.85 5.75
N ALA A 36 8.73 26.93 5.21
CA ALA A 36 9.77 25.90 5.42
C ALA A 36 10.05 25.61 6.91
N GLN A 37 10.07 26.64 7.76
CA GLN A 37 10.31 26.49 9.20
C GLN A 37 9.23 25.66 9.89
N ASP A 38 7.96 25.88 9.52
CA ASP A 38 6.82 25.16 10.06
C ASP A 38 6.77 23.72 9.55
N PHE A 39 7.13 23.49 8.28
CA PHE A 39 7.29 22.14 7.73
C PHE A 39 8.34 21.34 8.50
N PHE A 40 9.55 21.89 8.74
CA PHE A 40 10.59 21.17 9.47
C PHE A 40 10.18 20.88 10.92
N LYS A 41 9.48 21.81 11.58
CA LYS A 41 8.94 21.59 12.92
C LYS A 41 7.90 20.47 12.95
N LEU A 42 6.95 20.49 12.02
CA LEU A 42 5.94 19.45 11.86
C LEU A 42 6.58 18.10 11.55
N HIS A 43 7.53 18.06 10.61
CA HIS A 43 8.20 16.84 10.18
C HIS A 43 9.03 16.23 11.33
N LYS A 44 9.68 17.05 12.16
CA LYS A 44 10.41 16.59 13.35
C LYS A 44 9.48 15.92 14.38
N THR A 45 8.25 16.40 14.52
CA THR A 45 7.28 15.86 15.47
C THR A 45 6.52 14.64 14.92
N TYR A 46 6.11 14.68 13.66
CA TYR A 46 5.19 13.69 13.07
C TYR A 46 5.83 12.76 12.05
N GLY A 47 7.00 13.09 11.49
CA GLY A 47 7.67 12.30 10.45
C GLY A 47 7.91 10.85 10.89
N LYS A 48 8.35 10.64 12.12
CA LYS A 48 8.51 9.29 12.68
C LYS A 48 7.17 8.53 12.78
N LYS A 49 6.09 9.20 13.20
CA LYS A 49 4.76 8.58 13.34
C LYS A 49 4.18 8.21 11.98
N ILE A 50 4.34 9.08 10.98
CA ILE A 50 3.93 8.83 9.60
C ILE A 50 4.67 7.60 9.08
N HIS A 51 6.00 7.56 9.22
CA HIS A 51 6.79 6.40 8.79
C HIS A 51 6.36 5.10 9.49
N GLN A 52 6.13 5.14 10.81
CA GLN A 52 5.66 3.98 11.58
C GLN A 52 4.26 3.49 11.18
N PHE A 53 3.43 4.33 10.56
CA PHE A 53 2.13 3.94 10.04
C PHE A 53 2.24 3.37 8.61
N PHE A 54 2.91 4.09 7.71
CA PHE A 54 3.00 3.71 6.30
C PHE A 54 3.89 2.50 6.06
N ALA A 55 5.04 2.38 6.75
CA ALA A 55 5.97 1.27 6.53
C ALA A 55 5.35 -0.13 6.75
N PRO A 56 4.74 -0.45 7.90
CA PRO A 56 4.11 -1.76 8.09
C PRO A 56 2.91 -1.97 7.16
N LEU A 57 2.17 -0.90 6.84
CA LEU A 57 1.02 -0.98 5.94
C LEU A 57 1.45 -1.33 4.51
N THR A 58 2.52 -0.72 3.99
CA THR A 58 3.08 -1.04 2.67
C THR A 58 3.60 -2.48 2.61
N ILE A 59 4.28 -2.94 3.66
CA ILE A 59 4.73 -4.34 3.77
C ILE A 59 3.52 -5.29 3.73
N ALA A 60 2.50 -5.04 4.56
CA ALA A 60 1.29 -5.86 4.57
C ALA A 60 0.57 -5.86 3.22
N ALA A 61 0.42 -4.69 2.58
CA ALA A 61 -0.22 -4.53 1.28
C ALA A 61 0.55 -5.18 0.13
N THR A 62 1.83 -5.47 0.32
CA THR A 62 2.64 -6.19 -0.68
C THR A 62 2.60 -7.70 -0.45
N PHE A 63 2.90 -8.14 0.76
CA PHE A 63 3.04 -9.57 1.07
C PHE A 63 1.70 -10.31 1.13
N VAL A 64 0.65 -9.71 1.72
CA VAL A 64 -0.64 -10.39 1.89
C VAL A 64 -1.27 -10.73 0.52
N PRO A 65 -1.36 -9.79 -0.45
CA PRO A 65 -1.91 -10.11 -1.76
C PRO A 65 -1.00 -11.04 -2.58
N LEU A 66 0.33 -10.96 -2.42
CA LEU A 66 1.25 -11.88 -3.10
C LEU A 66 1.07 -13.33 -2.63
N ILE A 67 0.95 -13.55 -1.31
CA ILE A 67 0.67 -14.87 -0.75
C ILE A 67 -0.70 -15.36 -1.22
N ALA A 68 -1.71 -14.49 -1.22
CA ALA A 68 -3.03 -14.80 -1.74
C ALA A 68 -2.99 -15.18 -3.22
N ALA A 69 -2.20 -14.47 -4.02
CA ALA A 69 -2.02 -14.78 -5.43
C ALA A 69 -1.35 -16.15 -5.63
N GLY A 70 -0.25 -16.43 -4.93
CA GLY A 70 0.44 -17.72 -5.00
C GLY A 70 -0.48 -18.89 -4.63
N TYR A 71 -1.25 -18.74 -3.55
CA TYR A 71 -2.24 -19.75 -3.16
C TYR A 71 -3.39 -19.88 -4.17
N GLY A 72 -3.84 -18.77 -4.75
CA GLY A 72 -4.88 -18.73 -5.78
C GLY A 72 -4.49 -19.47 -7.05
N LEU A 73 -3.23 -19.32 -7.50
CA LEU A 73 -2.68 -20.02 -8.66
C LEU A 73 -2.60 -21.53 -8.44
N TYR A 74 -2.24 -21.96 -7.22
CA TYR A 74 -2.18 -23.37 -6.88
C TYR A 74 -3.56 -24.05 -6.80
N THR A 75 -4.57 -23.36 -6.24
CA THR A 75 -5.90 -23.97 -6.02
C THR A 75 -6.89 -23.78 -7.17
N GLN A 76 -6.77 -22.74 -8.00
CA GLN A 76 -7.75 -22.43 -9.04
C GLN A 76 -7.07 -21.92 -10.33
N PRO A 77 -6.47 -22.82 -11.12
CA PRO A 77 -5.79 -22.45 -12.37
C PRO A 77 -6.74 -21.79 -13.39
N ASN A 78 -8.04 -22.09 -13.35
CA ASN A 78 -9.04 -21.50 -14.24
C ASN A 78 -9.24 -19.98 -14.02
N LYS A 79 -8.80 -19.43 -12.89
CA LYS A 79 -8.82 -17.97 -12.59
C LYS A 79 -7.41 -17.38 -12.54
N ALA A 80 -6.45 -18.02 -13.19
CA ALA A 80 -5.05 -17.59 -13.15
C ALA A 80 -4.86 -16.16 -13.67
N GLY A 81 -5.55 -15.76 -14.74
CA GLY A 81 -5.39 -14.42 -15.32
C GLY A 81 -5.64 -13.28 -14.32
N ILE A 82 -6.75 -13.35 -13.56
CA ILE A 82 -7.10 -12.33 -12.57
C ILE A 82 -6.09 -12.34 -11.41
N THR A 83 -5.69 -13.54 -10.98
CA THR A 83 -4.74 -13.74 -9.87
C THR A 83 -3.34 -13.20 -10.23
N VAL A 84 -2.88 -13.44 -11.45
CA VAL A 84 -1.63 -12.88 -11.99
C VAL A 84 -1.73 -11.36 -12.11
N GLY A 85 -2.86 -10.84 -12.61
CA GLY A 85 -3.09 -9.39 -12.70
C GLY A 85 -2.94 -8.70 -11.34
N MET A 86 -3.57 -9.24 -10.30
CA MET A 86 -3.44 -8.72 -8.94
C MET A 86 -1.98 -8.72 -8.46
N ALA A 87 -1.25 -9.82 -8.66
CA ALA A 87 0.16 -9.91 -8.27
C ALA A 87 1.03 -8.91 -9.03
N LEU A 88 0.82 -8.78 -10.34
CA LEU A 88 1.55 -7.84 -11.20
C LEU A 88 1.34 -6.40 -10.74
N PHE A 89 0.09 -5.96 -10.54
CA PHE A 89 -0.19 -4.59 -10.08
C PHE A 89 0.38 -4.31 -8.70
N CYS A 90 0.34 -5.29 -7.80
CA CYS A 90 0.95 -5.18 -6.47
C CYS A 90 2.48 -4.99 -6.56
N LEU A 91 3.16 -5.75 -7.42
CA LEU A 91 4.59 -5.61 -7.66
C LEU A 91 4.96 -4.29 -8.36
N LEU A 92 4.18 -3.89 -9.37
CA LEU A 92 4.38 -2.61 -10.06
C LEU A 92 4.22 -1.43 -9.09
N PHE A 93 3.22 -1.47 -8.21
CA PHE A 93 3.05 -0.45 -7.17
C PHE A 93 4.21 -0.48 -6.18
N PHE A 94 4.64 -1.65 -5.72
CA PHE A 94 5.79 -1.74 -4.82
C PHE A 94 7.08 -1.19 -5.45
N ALA A 95 7.27 -1.40 -6.75
CA ALA A 95 8.42 -0.88 -7.49
C ALA A 95 8.48 0.65 -7.54
N THR A 96 7.35 1.37 -7.43
CA THR A 96 7.38 2.84 -7.45
C THR A 96 8.13 3.43 -6.26
N TYR A 97 8.17 2.73 -5.11
CA TYR A 97 8.94 3.16 -3.92
C TYR A 97 10.46 3.09 -4.11
N PHE A 98 10.95 2.35 -5.10
CA PHE A 98 12.39 2.29 -5.42
C PHE A 98 12.78 3.24 -6.55
N LEU A 99 11.80 3.66 -7.37
CA LEU A 99 12.00 4.58 -8.48
C LEU A 99 11.93 6.06 -8.05
N TYR A 100 11.27 6.35 -6.92
CA TYR A 100 11.10 7.68 -6.32
C TYR A 100 11.69 7.74 -4.92
#